data_AF-A0A843HIW1-F1
#
_entry.id   AF-A0A843HIW1-F1
#
_cell.length_a   1.000
_cell.length_b   1.000
_cell.length_c   1.000
_cell.angle_alpha   90.00
_cell.angle_beta   90.00
_cell.angle_gamma   90.00
#
_symmetry.space_group_name_H-M   'P 1'
#
loop_
_entity.id
_entity.type
_entity.pdbx_description
1 polymer ?
#
loop_
_entity_poly.entity_id
_entity_poly.type
_entity_poly.pdbx_seq_one_letter_code
_entity_poly.pdbx_strand_id
1 'polypeptide(L)' 'MAKESRGGARSGAGRKAKGDAAKTKTMSIVCTETQCNKIKDMAKAENKSVSAFCINKILGE' A
#
# COMPACT_ATOMS: atom_id res chain seq x y z
N MET A 1 15.61 1.80 -40.58
CA MET A 1 15.91 1.23 -39.25
C MET A 1 14.98 1.90 -38.24
N ALA A 2 13.99 1.17 -37.74
CA ALA A 2 13.04 1.70 -36.77
C ALA A 2 13.79 1.99 -35.46
N LYS A 3 13.82 3.26 -35.06
CA LYS A 3 14.35 3.68 -33.76
C LYS A 3 13.33 3.19 -32.73
N GLU A 4 13.61 2.05 -32.08
CA GLU A 4 12.83 1.59 -30.94
C GLU A 4 12.84 2.71 -29.88
N SER A 5 11.73 3.44 -29.77
CA SER A 5 11.48 4.42 -28.73
C SER A 5 11.19 3.69 -27.41
N ARG A 6 12.21 3.03 -26.84
CA ARG A 6 12.21 2.53 -25.45
C ARG A 6 12.40 3.68 -24.45
N GLY A 7 11.51 4.67 -24.52
CA GLY A 7 11.62 5.91 -23.76
C GLY A 7 10.26 6.46 -23.36
N GLY A 8 9.46 5.64 -22.70
CA GLY A 8 8.14 6.02 -22.20
C GLY A 8 8.03 6.04 -20.67
N ALA A 9 9.14 6.05 -19.93
CA ALA A 9 9.09 6.38 -18.50
C ALA A 9 8.72 7.86 -18.36
N ARG A 10 7.41 8.15 -18.35
CA ARG A 10 6.88 9.46 -17.97
C ARG A 10 7.57 9.86 -16.66
N SER A 11 8.27 10.99 -16.65
CA SER A 11 8.96 11.49 -15.47
C SER A 11 8.01 11.48 -14.26
N GLY A 12 8.23 10.57 -13.30
CA GLY A 12 7.38 10.40 -12.12
C GLY A 12 6.57 9.10 -12.03
N ALA A 13 6.51 8.28 -13.08
CA ALA A 13 5.84 6.97 -13.01
C ALA A 13 6.57 6.05 -12.02
N GLY A 14 5.87 5.61 -10.96
CA GLY A 14 6.40 4.73 -9.91
C GLY A 14 6.84 5.42 -8.61
N ARG A 15 6.70 6.75 -8.48
CA ARG A 15 7.01 7.46 -7.23
C ARG A 15 5.72 7.81 -6.46
N LYS A 16 5.71 7.56 -5.14
CA LYS A 16 4.64 8.05 -4.24
C LYS A 16 4.61 9.59 -4.27
N ALA A 17 3.48 10.19 -3.89
CA ALA A 17 3.33 11.64 -3.83
C ALA A 17 4.44 12.30 -2.98
N LYS A 18 4.92 13.47 -3.40
CA LYS A 18 5.96 14.27 -2.71
C LYS A 18 5.31 15.40 -1.90
N GLY A 19 5.95 15.81 -0.81
CA GLY A 19 5.49 16.93 0.04
C GLY A 19 4.42 16.53 1.04
N ASP A 20 3.53 17.47 1.37
CA ASP A 20 2.43 17.28 2.34
C ASP A 20 1.23 16.51 1.76
N ALA A 21 1.30 16.12 0.49
CA ALA A 21 0.28 15.28 -0.13
C ALA A 21 0.32 13.86 0.45
N ALA A 22 -0.88 13.31 0.72
CA ALA A 22 -1.01 11.96 1.24
C ALA A 22 -0.34 10.93 0.30
N LYS A 23 0.61 10.15 0.83
CA LYS A 23 1.36 9.12 0.08
C LYS A 23 0.53 7.87 -0.23
N THR A 24 -0.58 7.70 0.48
CA THR A 24 -1.54 6.60 0.37
C THR A 24 -2.94 7.16 0.23
N LYS A 25 -3.83 6.43 -0.46
CA LYS A 25 -5.26 6.74 -0.50
C LYS A 25 -6.00 5.92 0.55
N THR A 26 -7.09 6.47 1.07
CA THR A 26 -7.99 5.75 1.97
C THR A 26 -8.77 4.69 1.19
N MET A 27 -8.83 3.47 1.73
CA MET A 27 -9.61 2.36 1.19
C MET A 27 -10.34 1.68 2.34
N SER A 28 -11.63 1.40 2.17
CA SER A 28 -12.43 0.67 3.16
C SER A 28 -12.39 -0.82 2.85
N ILE A 29 -12.06 -1.64 3.85
CA ILE A 29 -12.09 -3.09 3.76
C ILE A 29 -13.12 -3.58 4.77
N VAL A 30 -14.12 -4.33 4.28
CA VAL A 30 -15.18 -4.91 5.12
C VAL A 30 -14.85 -6.36 5.38
N CYS A 31 -14.86 -6.74 6.65
CA CYS A 31 -14.54 -8.08 7.12
C CYS A 31 -15.59 -8.53 8.15
N THR A 32 -15.73 -9.84 8.31
CA THR A 32 -16.48 -10.43 9.42
C THR A 32 -15.79 -10.15 10.76
N GLU A 33 -16.53 -10.25 11.86
CA GLU A 33 -15.98 -10.03 13.21
C GLU A 33 -14.81 -10.97 13.52
N THR A 34 -14.93 -12.26 13.17
CA THR A 34 -13.87 -13.24 13.36
C THR A 34 -12.59 -12.87 12.60
N GLN A 35 -12.72 -12.36 11.37
CA GLN A 35 -11.57 -11.88 10.59
C GLN A 35 -10.95 -10.63 11.23
N CYS A 36 -11.78 -9.68 11.69
CA CYS A 36 -11.30 -8.49 12.39
C CYS A 36 -10.47 -8.83 13.63
N ASN A 37 -10.91 -9.81 14.43
CA ASN A 37 -10.18 -10.23 15.63
C ASN A 37 -8.82 -10.86 15.27
N LYS A 38 -8.78 -11.75 14.26
CA LYS A 38 -7.51 -12.30 13.76
C LYS A 38 -6.55 -11.21 13.28
N ILE A 39 -7.04 -10.22 12.56
CA ILE A 39 -6.22 -9.09 12.07
C ILE A 39 -5.65 -8.28 13.23
N LYS A 40 -6.46 -8.00 14.26
CA LYS A 40 -6.01 -7.28 15.46
C LYS A 40 -4.90 -8.04 16.20
N ASP A 41 -5.06 -9.35 16.37
CA ASP A 41 -4.07 -10.19 17.05
C ASP A 41 -2.74 -10.24 16.28
N MET A 42 -2.80 -10.39 14.95
CA MET A 42 -1.60 -10.35 14.10
C MET A 42 -0.92 -8.98 14.13
N ALA A 43 -1.68 -7.88 14.07
CA ALA A 43 -1.12 -6.53 14.15
C ALA A 43 -0.45 -6.28 15.51
N LYS A 44 -1.06 -6.78 16.61
CA LYS A 44 -0.48 -6.70 17.96
C LYS A 44 0.82 -7.51 18.07
N ALA A 45 0.87 -8.71 17.50
CA ALA A 45 2.08 -9.53 17.48
C ALA A 45 3.24 -8.85 16.72
N GLU A 46 2.93 -8.08 15.68
CA GLU A 46 3.93 -7.29 14.93
C GLU A 46 4.18 -5.88 15.52
N ASN A 47 3.57 -5.51 16.65
CA ASN A 47 3.63 -4.17 17.25
C ASN A 47 3.27 -3.03 16.28
N LYS A 48 2.31 -3.27 15.37
CA LYS A 48 1.83 -2.29 14.38
C LYS A 48 0.37 -1.93 14.67
N SER A 49 -0.05 -0.74 14.23
CA SER A 49 -1.48 -0.44 14.14
C SER A 49 -2.13 -1.36 13.09
N VAL A 50 -3.44 -1.62 13.23
CA VAL A 50 -4.19 -2.43 12.27
C VAL A 50 -4.07 -1.86 10.85
N SER A 51 -4.16 -0.53 10.69
CA SER A 51 -4.03 0.11 9.38
C SER A 51 -2.63 -0.06 8.78
N ALA A 52 -1.58 0.13 9.57
CA ALA A 52 -0.20 -0.05 9.10
C ALA A 52 0.10 -1.52 8.76
N PHE A 53 -0.39 -2.46 9.58
CA PHE A 53 -0.30 -3.89 9.30
C PHE A 53 -0.96 -4.25 7.98
N CYS A 54 -2.20 -3.81 7.74
CA CYS A 54 -2.92 -4.08 6.50
C CYS A 54 -2.22 -3.47 5.27
N ILE A 55 -1.72 -2.25 5.37
CA ILE A 55 -0.98 -1.59 4.27
C ILE A 55 0.25 -2.42 3.90
N ASN A 56 1.06 -2.82 4.89
CA ASN A 56 2.28 -3.59 4.65
C ASN A 56 1.97 -4.93 4.00
N LYS A 57 0.98 -5.68 4.52
CA LYS A 57 0.57 -6.96 3.93
C LYS A 57 0.07 -6.82 2.49
N ILE A 58 -0.70 -5.78 2.16
CA ILE A 58 -1.23 -5.55 0.80
C ILE A 58 -0.10 -5.17 -0.17
N LEU A 59 0.86 -4.38 0.27
CA LEU A 59 1.99 -3.95 -0.56
C LEU A 59 3.12 -5.00 -0.63
N GLY A 60 3.08 -6.03 0.23
CA GLY A 60 4.12 -7.06 0.32
C GLY A 60 5.38 -6.59 1.04
N GLU A 61 5.24 -5.61 1.95
CA GLU A 61 6.32 -5.03 2.77
C GLU A 61 6.49 -5.73 4.14
#